data_AF-A0A8J4TAU2-F1
#
_entry.id   AF-A0A8J4TAU2-F1
#
_cell.length_a   1.000
_cell.length_b   1.000
_cell.length_c   1.000
_cell.angle_alpha   90.00
_cell.angle_beta   90.00
_cell.angle_gamma   90.00
#
_symmetry.space_group_name_H-M   'P 1'
#
loop_
_entity.id
_entity.type
_entity.pdbx_description
1 polymer ?
#
loop_
_entity_poly.entity_id
_entity_poly.type
_entity_poly.pdbx_seq_one_letter_code
_entity_poly.pdbx_strand_id
1 'polypeptide(L)' 'MEIRWFKETDCVCVYKNRQVTEGRRYEGRVSLFTQELERGNVSLQLRDCTEHTSAVF' A
#
# COMPACT_ATOMS: atom_id res chain seq x y z
N MET A 1 -6.37 7.99 -14.38
CA MET A 1 -5.71 8.32 -13.10
C MET A 1 -4.94 7.09 -12.65
N GLU A 2 -3.70 7.28 -12.25
CA GLU A 2 -2.84 6.22 -11.71
C GLU A 2 -2.15 6.78 -10.47
N ILE A 3 -2.19 6.03 -9.36
CA ILE A 3 -1.51 6.38 -8.13
C ILE A 3 -0.66 5.21 -7.69
N ARG A 4 0.55 5.49 -7.23
CA ARG A 4 1.50 4.48 -6.76
C ARG A 4 2.00 4.88 -5.39
N TRP A 5 1.98 3.94 -4.46
CA TRP A 5 2.53 4.11 -3.13
C TRP A 5 3.85 3.37 -3.06
N PHE A 6 4.87 4.04 -2.56
CA PHE A 6 6.20 3.51 -2.38
C PHE A 6 6.65 3.70 -0.94
N LYS A 7 7.30 2.67 -0.38
CA LYS A 7 8.08 2.78 0.85
C LYS A 7 9.53 2.63 0.44
N GLU A 8 10.29 3.72 0.50
CA GLU A 8 11.66 3.77 0.03
C GLU A 8 11.75 3.37 -1.46
N THR A 9 12.30 2.19 -1.77
CA THR A 9 12.38 1.63 -3.13
C THR A 9 11.34 0.55 -3.40
N ASP A 10 10.60 0.11 -2.38
CA ASP A 10 9.61 -0.96 -2.47
C ASP A 10 8.25 -0.41 -2.91
N CYS A 11 7.69 -0.99 -3.98
CA CYS A 11 6.32 -0.68 -4.43
C CYS A 11 5.33 -1.31 -3.45
N VAL A 12 4.57 -0.48 -2.74
CA VAL A 12 3.56 -0.92 -1.76
C VAL A 12 2.28 -1.33 -2.47
N CYS A 13 1.74 -0.45 -3.31
CA CYS A 13 0.60 -0.78 -4.16
C CYS A 13 0.45 0.21 -5.31
N VAL A 14 -0.34 -0.18 -6.30
CA VAL A 14 -0.72 0.63 -7.46
C VAL A 14 -2.24 0.65 -7.57
N TYR A 15 -2.80 1.85 -7.71
CA TYR A 15 -4.19 2.06 -8.09
C TYR A 15 -4.25 2.52 -9.54
N LYS A 16 -4.87 1.71 -10.41
CA LYS A 16 -5.03 2.01 -11.83
C LYS A 16 -6.34 1.43 -12.34
N ASN A 17 -7.07 2.20 -13.14
CA ASN A 17 -8.35 1.75 -13.74
C ASN A 17 -9.34 1.17 -12.70
N ARG A 18 -9.43 1.80 -11.52
CA ARG A 18 -10.26 1.34 -10.38
C ARG A 18 -9.86 -0.02 -9.80
N GLN A 19 -8.68 -0.52 -10.15
CA GLN A 19 -8.12 -1.75 -9.64
C GLN A 19 -6.92 -1.43 -8.75
N VAL A 20 -6.82 -2.14 -7.63
CA VAL A 20 -5.68 -2.08 -6.71
C VAL A 20 -4.81 -3.30 -6.97
N THR A 21 -3.52 -3.09 -7.15
CA THR A 21 -2.51 -4.13 -7.22
C THR A 21 -1.54 -3.94 -6.07
N GLU A 22 -1.50 -4.90 -5.16
CA GLU A 22 -0.56 -4.88 -4.03
C GLU A 22 0.84 -5.31 -4.49
N GLY A 23 1.87 -4.72 -3.89
CA GLY A 23 3.23 -5.22 -4.04
C GLY A 23 3.38 -6.55 -3.30
N ARG A 24 4.23 -7.46 -3.80
CA ARG A 24 4.38 -8.82 -3.25
C ARG A 24 4.67 -8.86 -1.74
N ARG A 25 5.39 -7.86 -1.21
CA ARG A 25 5.73 -7.78 0.22
C ARG A 25 4.59 -7.27 1.10
N TYR A 26 3.58 -6.66 0.49
CA TYR A 26 2.46 -6.03 1.16
C TYR A 26 1.12 -6.67 0.81
N GLU A 27 1.13 -7.78 0.07
CA GLU A 27 -0.08 -8.52 -0.34
C GLU A 27 -0.91 -8.93 0.88
N GLY A 28 -2.21 -8.63 0.85
CA GLY A 28 -3.13 -8.84 1.96
C GLY A 28 -2.94 -7.89 3.15
N ARG A 29 -1.98 -6.96 3.07
CA ARG A 29 -1.69 -5.99 4.14
C ARG A 29 -2.11 -4.58 3.76
N VAL A 30 -2.47 -4.31 2.50
CA VAL A 30 -2.88 -2.97 2.07
C VAL A 30 -4.40 -2.82 2.13
N SER A 31 -4.84 -1.71 2.70
CA SER A 31 -6.23 -1.25 2.64
C SER A 31 -6.29 0.12 2.00
N LEU A 32 -6.97 0.21 0.85
CA LEU A 32 -7.25 1.46 0.16
C LEU A 32 -8.74 1.79 0.23
N PHE A 33 -9.04 3.05 0.51
CA PHE A 33 -10.40 3.57 0.52
C PHE A 33 -10.72 4.20 -0.83
N THR A 34 -11.26 3.42 -1.77
CA THR A 34 -11.50 3.89 -3.14
C THR A 34 -12.50 5.04 -3.23
N GLN A 35 -13.46 5.13 -2.30
CA GLN A 35 -14.38 6.28 -2.21
C GLN A 35 -13.66 7.57 -1.81
N GLU A 36 -12.66 7.47 -0.94
CA GLU A 36 -11.89 8.62 -0.46
C GLU A 36 -10.92 9.10 -1.55
N LEU A 37 -10.42 8.19 -2.40
CA LEU A 37 -9.64 8.53 -3.59
C LEU A 37 -10.40 9.46 -4.55
N GLU A 38 -11.69 9.22 -4.75
CA GLU A 38 -12.54 10.08 -5.60
C GLU A 38 -12.79 11.46 -4.98
N ARG A 39 -12.65 11.58 -3.66
CA ARG A 39 -12.74 12.84 -2.90
C ARG A 39 -11.40 13.57 -2.77
N GLY A 40 -10.33 13.02 -3.35
CA GLY A 40 -8.98 13.59 -3.31
C GLY A 40 -8.10 13.10 -2.16
N ASN A 41 -8.58 12.14 -1.36
CA ASN A 41 -7.81 11.56 -0.27
C ASN A 41 -7.07 10.29 -0.76
N VAL A 42 -5.75 10.41 -0.86
CA VAL A 42 -4.83 9.37 -1.35
C VAL A 42 -4.16 8.57 -0.22
N SER A 43 -4.77 8.55 0.95
CA SER A 43 -4.25 7.82 2.11
C SER A 43 -4.35 6.31 1.90
N LEU A 44 -3.34 5.60 2.40
CA LEU A 44 -3.27 4.15 2.41
C LEU A 44 -3.06 3.67 3.85
N GLN A 45 -3.73 2.57 4.21
CA GLN A 45 -3.54 1.93 5.50
C GLN A 45 -2.84 0.58 5.31
N LEU A 46 -1.79 0.35 6.08
CA LEU A 46 -1.15 -0.96 6.22
C LEU A 46 -1.72 -1.65 7.47
N ARG A 47 -2.23 -2.87 7.31
CA ARG A 47 -2.85 -3.64 8.40
C ARG A 47 -1.86 -4.43 9.26
N ASP A 48 -0.62 -4.61 8.81
CA ASP A 48 0.37 -5.36 9.58
C ASP A 48 1.82 -4.98 9.19
N CYS A 49 2.43 -4.10 9.99
CA CYS A 49 3.87 -3.85 9.97
C CYS A 49 4.55 -4.77 10.99
N THR A 50 4.38 -6.10 10.91
CA THR A 50 5.29 -6.97 11.64
C THR A 50 6.66 -6.89 10.96
N GLU A 51 7.46 -5.92 11.35
CA GLU A 51 8.91 -5.91 11.13
C GLU A 51 9.48 -7.10 11.89
N HIS A 52 9.47 -8.28 11.27
CA HIS A 52 10.29 -9.41 11.70
C HIS A 52 11.76 -9.09 11.42
N THR A 53 12.31 -8.12 12.14
CA THR A 53 13.75 -7.86 12.21
C THR A 53 14.06 -7.33 13.61
N SER A 54 13.85 -8.19 14.59
CA SER A 54 14.71 -8.25 15.77
C SER A 54 15.78 -9.32 15.51
N ALA A 55 16.74 -9.02 14.64
CA ALA A 55 18.03 -9.70 14.69
C ALA A 55 18.80 -9.08 15.87
N VAL A 56 18.74 -9.74 17.03
CA VAL A 56 19.64 -9.43 18.15
C VAL A 56 20.98 -10.09 17.81
N PHE A 57 22.00 -9.27 17.57
CA PHE A 57 23.40 -9.70 17.51
C PHE A 57 23.98 -9.85 18.92
#